data_AF-A0A8T4JAV0-F1
#
_entry.id   AF-A0A8T4JAV0-F1
#
_cell.length_a   1.000
_cell.length_b   1.000
_cell.length_c   1.000
_cell.angle_alpha   90.00
_cell.angle_beta   90.00
_cell.angle_gamma   90.00
#
_symmetry.space_group_name_H-M   'P 1'
#
loop_
_entity.id
_entity.type
_entity.pdbx_description
1 polymer ?
#
loop_
_entity_poly.entity_id
_entity_poly.type
_entity_poly.pdbx_seq_one_letter_code
_entity_poly.pdbx_strand_id
1 'polypeptide(L)' 'VIARIRRTLHADIALRELFTSPTVGELAVAVGRARSTHEVPLAPGQYEGPAPVSWAQLRMWFLDQLEPDNSLYNVPAAW' A
#
# COMPACT_ATOMS: atom_id res chain seq x y z
N VAL A 1 -9.70 -0.02 -8.20
CA VAL A 1 -9.59 -0.63 -9.56
C VAL A 1 -8.31 -1.43 -9.73
N ILE A 2 -7.11 -0.83 -9.59
CA ILE A 2 -5.81 -1.53 -9.74
C ILE A 2 -5.70 -2.81 -8.90
N ALA A 3 -6.02 -2.75 -7.60
CA ALA A 3 -5.98 -3.93 -6.73
C ALA A 3 -6.87 -5.08 -7.22
N ARG A 4 -8.00 -4.78 -7.85
CA ARG A 4 -8.90 -5.78 -8.43
C ARG A 4 -8.32 -6.37 -9.72
N ILE A 5 -7.70 -5.54 -10.57
CA ILE A 5 -7.03 -6.00 -11.80
C ILE A 5 -5.89 -6.96 -11.45
N ARG A 6 -5.02 -6.59 -10.51
CA ARG A 6 -3.91 -7.44 -10.03
C ARG A 6 -4.41 -8.78 -9.52
N ARG A 7 -5.47 -8.77 -8.70
CA ARG A 7 -6.03 -9.98 -8.09
C ARG A 7 -6.77 -10.90 -9.07
N THR A 8 -7.57 -10.34 -9.97
CA THR A 8 -8.45 -11.12 -10.85
C THR A 8 -7.77 -11.52 -12.16
N LEU A 9 -6.87 -10.68 -12.68
CA LEU A 9 -6.22 -10.88 -13.97
C LEU A 9 -4.74 -11.24 -13.83
N HIS A 10 -4.22 -11.32 -12.60
CA HIS A 10 -2.81 -11.61 -12.31
C HIS A 10 -1.83 -10.70 -13.06
N ALA A 11 -2.23 -9.44 -13.31
CA ALA A 11 -1.49 -8.48 -14.12
C ALA A 11 -0.97 -7.32 -13.26
N ASP A 12 0.35 -7.09 -13.26
CA ASP A 12 0.95 -5.94 -12.60
C ASP A 12 0.99 -4.72 -13.54
N ILE A 13 -0.01 -3.86 -13.43
CA ILE A 13 -0.05 -2.58 -14.14
C ILE A 13 0.32 -1.43 -13.20
N ALA A 14 1.10 -0.47 -13.71
CA ALA A 14 1.41 0.76 -12.98
C ALA A 14 0.15 1.63 -12.83
N LEU A 15 0.01 2.35 -11.71
CA LEU A 15 -1.13 3.25 -11.48
C LEU A 15 -1.28 4.30 -12.59
N ARG A 16 -0.17 4.75 -13.18
CA ARG A 16 -0.16 5.69 -14.31
C ARG A 16 -0.96 5.17 -15.50
N GLU A 17 -0.91 3.88 -15.79
CA GLU A 17 -1.57 3.28 -16.96
C GLU A 17 -3.09 3.46 -16.92
N LEU A 18 -3.68 3.53 -15.72
CA LEU A 18 -5.10 3.80 -15.54
C LEU A 18 -5.50 5.20 -16.03
N PHE A 19 -4.57 6.15 -15.96
CA PHE A 19 -4.81 7.53 -16.37
C PHE A 19 -4.39 7.81 -17.81
N THR A 20 -3.42 7.05 -18.34
CA THR A 20 -2.96 7.17 -19.73
C THR A 20 -3.76 6.30 -20.70
N SER A 21 -4.56 5.36 -20.20
CA SER A 21 -5.53 4.55 -20.95
C SER A 21 -6.96 4.97 -20.56
N PRO A 22 -7.50 6.08 -21.11
CA PRO A 22 -8.80 6.62 -20.72
C PRO A 22 -9.98 5.70 -21.08
N THR A 23 -9.77 4.69 -21.92
CA THR A 23 -10.80 3.72 -22.31
C THR A 23 -10.50 2.30 -21.83
N VAL A 24 -11.54 1.48 -21.72
CA VAL A 24 -11.40 0.05 -21.36
C VAL A 24 -10.61 -0.72 -22.41
N GLY A 25 -10.73 -0.36 -23.70
CA GLY A 25 -9.99 -0.99 -24.79
C GLY A 25 -8.48 -0.76 -24.68
N GLU A 26 -8.06 0.48 -24.42
CA GLU A 26 -6.66 0.82 -24.20
C GLU A 26 -6.11 0.17 -22.92
N LEU A 27 -6.90 0.18 -21.84
CA LEU A 27 -6.51 -0.45 -20.58
C LEU A 27 -6.35 -1.97 -20.75
N ALA A 28 -7.18 -2.61 -21.56
CA ALA A 28 -7.05 -4.04 -21.87
C ALA A 28 -5.74 -4.35 -22.59
N VAL A 29 -5.28 -3.49 -23.51
CA VAL A 29 -3.98 -3.61 -24.15
C VAL A 29 -2.84 -3.48 -23.13
N ALA A 30 -2.94 -2.52 -22.21
CA ALA A 30 -1.95 -2.34 -21.15
C ALA A 30 -1.88 -3.56 -20.22
N VAL A 31 -3.03 -4.12 -19.83
CA VAL A 31 -3.12 -5.35 -19.04
C VAL A 31 -2.53 -6.54 -19.79
N GLY A 32 -2.79 -6.69 -21.08
CA GLY A 32 -2.23 -7.78 -21.90
C GLY A 32 -0.70 -7.73 -22.05
N ARG A 33 -0.08 -6.56 -21.85
CA ARG A 33 1.38 -6.37 -21.85
C ARG A 33 2.00 -6.44 -20.46
N ALA A 34 1.18 -6.42 -19.41
CA ALA A 34 1.64 -6.40 -18.03
C ALA A 34 2.40 -7.69 -17.69
N ARG A 35 3.40 -7.57 -16.82
CA ARG A 35 4.04 -8.75 -16.24
C ARG A 35 3.05 -9.44 -15.32
N SER A 36 3.13 -10.77 -15.26
CA SER A 36 2.37 -11.53 -14.27
C SER A 36 2.78 -11.12 -12.87
N THR A 37 1.81 -10.78 -12.04
CA THR A 37 2.03 -10.47 -10.62
C THR A 37 1.95 -11.74 -9.79
N HIS A 38 2.95 -11.96 -8.94
CA HIS A 38 2.89 -12.92 -7.85
C HIS A 38 2.74 -12.12 -6.57
N GLU A 39 1.52 -11.63 -6.36
CA GLU A 39 1.20 -10.94 -5.12
C GLU A 39 1.24 -11.98 -3.99
N VAL A 40 2.19 -11.85 -3.08
CA VAL A 40 2.25 -12.69 -1.88
C VAL A 40 1.09 -12.27 -0.99
N PRO A 41 0.13 -13.16 -0.70
CA PRO A 41 -0.98 -12.82 0.17
C PRO A 41 -0.45 -12.36 1.54
N LEU A 42 -1.08 -11.33 2.10
CA LEU A 42 -0.86 -11.00 3.51
C LEU A 42 -1.36 -12.19 4.34
N ALA A 43 -0.42 -12.92 4.92
CA ALA A 43 -0.71 -14.02 5.83
C ALA A 43 -0.85 -13.48 7.27
N PRO A 44 -1.64 -14.15 8.13
CA PRO A 44 -1.62 -13.88 9.56
C PRO A 44 -0.18 -13.98 10.09
N GLY A 45 0.28 -12.95 10.79
CA GLY A 45 1.55 -12.99 11.48
C GLY A 45 1.48 -13.91 12.69
N GLN A 46 2.47 -14.77 12.87
CA GLN A 46 2.69 -15.52 14.11
C GLN A 46 3.88 -14.89 14.82
N TYR A 47 3.65 -14.34 16.02
CA TYR A 47 4.69 -13.69 16.80
C TYR A 47 4.69 -14.26 18.21
N GLU A 48 5.84 -14.77 18.64
CA GLU A 48 6.11 -15.05 20.05
C GLU A 48 6.69 -13.76 20.66
N GLY A 49 5.84 -12.91 21.22
CA GLY A 49 6.21 -11.61 21.78
C GLY A 49 5.73 -10.41 20.95
N PRO A 50 6.28 -9.19 21.18
CA PRO A 50 5.84 -7.99 20.49
C PRO A 50 6.03 -8.08 18.97
N ALA A 51 5.02 -7.66 18.22
CA ALA A 51 5.10 -7.61 16.76
C ALA A 51 6.17 -6.59 16.30
N PRO A 52 6.87 -6.86 15.19
CA PRO A 52 7.80 -5.91 14.62
C PRO A 52 7.08 -4.65 14.16
N VAL A 53 7.67 -3.50 14.44
CA VAL A 53 7.17 -2.21 13.97
C VAL A 53 7.57 -1.98 12.51
N SER A 54 6.68 -1.36 11.74
CA SER A 54 7.02 -0.81 10.44
C SER A 54 8.02 0.34 10.59
N TRP A 55 8.72 0.67 9.51
CA TRP A 55 9.64 1.81 9.52
C TRP A 55 8.95 3.14 9.86
N ALA A 56 7.70 3.32 9.40
CA ALA A 56 6.91 4.50 9.72
C ALA A 56 6.60 4.60 11.23
N GLN A 57 6.28 3.46 11.86
CA GLN A 57 6.04 3.40 13.32
C GLN A 57 7.33 3.64 14.11
N LEU A 58 8.46 3.04 13.72
CA LEU A 58 9.75 3.28 14.37
C LEU A 58 10.18 4.74 14.27
N ARG A 59 9.98 5.36 13.10
CA ARG A 59 10.24 6.79 12.90
C ARG A 59 9.37 7.65 13.82
N MET A 60 8.07 7.35 13.89
CA MET A 60 7.15 8.10 14.75
C MET A 60 7.54 7.97 16.23
N TRP A 61 7.82 6.76 16.68
CA TRP A 61 8.32 6.51 18.04
C TRP A 61 9.63 7.27 18.32
N PHE A 62 10.58 7.23 17.40
CA PHE A 62 11.85 7.95 17.57
C PHE A 62 11.65 9.45 17.73
N LEU A 63 10.75 10.04 16.93
CA LEU A 63 10.47 11.48 16.98
C LEU A 63 9.77 11.88 18.29
N ASP A 64 8.85 11.04 18.78
CA ASP A 64 8.20 11.23 20.08
C ASP A 64 9.20 11.19 21.26
N GLN A 65 10.22 10.32 21.17
CA GLN A 65 11.28 10.27 22.19
C GLN A 65 12.29 11.43 22.07
N LEU A 66 12.52 11.93 20.86
CA LEU A 66 13.45 13.04 20.61
C LEU A 66 12.91 14.36 21.14
N GLU A 67 11.62 14.61 20.97
CA GLU A 67 10.93 15.82 21.44
C GLU A 67 9.62 15.44 22.14
N PRO A 68 9.69 15.09 23.44
CA PRO A 68 8.52 14.69 24.20
C PRO A 68 7.52 15.84 24.38
N ASP A 69 6.27 15.50 24.69
CA ASP A 69 5.15 16.42 24.91
C ASP A 69 4.75 17.27 23.68
N ASN A 70 5.14 16.83 22.48
CA ASN A 70 4.80 17.50 21.22
C ASN A 70 3.59 16.84 20.53
N SER A 71 2.60 17.64 20.12
CA SER A 71 1.36 17.17 19.47
C SER A 71 1.46 16.96 17.95
N LEU A 72 2.67 16.98 17.36
CA LEU A 72 2.90 16.91 15.91
C LEU A 72 2.21 15.72 15.20
N TYR A 73 2.09 14.59 15.90
CA TYR A 73 1.49 13.36 15.36
C TYR A 73 0.05 13.10 15.86
N ASN A 74 -0.56 14.06 16.57
CA ASN A 74 -1.94 13.93 16.99
C ASN A 74 -2.87 14.23 15.82
N VAL A 75 -3.89 13.38 15.63
CA VAL A 75 -4.95 13.58 14.63
C VAL A 75 -6.27 13.84 15.37
N PRO A 76 -6.48 15.04 15.95
CA PRO A 76 -7.69 15.33 16.70
C PRO A 76 -8.90 15.37 15.77
N ALA A 77 -9.99 14.75 16.21
CA ALA A 77 -11.28 14.80 15.51
C ALA A 77 -12.40 14.95 16.56
N ALA A 78 -13.43 15.73 16.22
CA ALA A 78 -14.67 15.87 16.99
C ALA A 78 -15.84 15.74 16.03
N TRP A 79 -16.88 15.01 16.45
CA TRP A 79 -18.06 14.65 15.65
C TRP A 79 -19.31 15.32 16.23
#